data_AF-A0A2N2UIG2-F1
#
_entry.id   AF-A0A2N2UIG2-F1
#
_cell.length_a   1.000
_cell.length_b   1.000
_cell.length_c   1.000
_cell.angle_alpha   90.00
_cell.angle_beta   90.00
_cell.angle_gamma   90.00
#
_symmetry.space_group_name_H-M   'P 1'
#
loop_
_entity.id
_entity.type
_entity.pdbx_description
1 polymer ?
#
loop_
_entity_poly.entity_id
_entity_poly.type
_entity_poly.pdbx_seq_one_letter_code
_entity_poly.pdbx_strand_id
1 'polypeptide(L)' 'MLDNLTQRLSKVVKTLRGQARLTEDNIQEAMREVRMALLEADVALPVVKDFVNRVKEKAVGQEV' A
#
# COMPACT_ATOMS: atom_id res chain seq x y z
N MET A 1 5.74 6.35 17.19
CA MET A 1 4.61 5.69 16.50
C MET A 1 4.53 6.11 15.04
N LEU A 2 4.51 7.41 14.72
CA LEU A 2 4.49 7.91 13.34
C LEU A 2 5.70 7.46 12.49
N ASP A 3 6.89 7.39 13.10
CA ASP A 3 8.12 7.05 12.39
C ASP A 3 8.14 5.61 11.85
N ASN A 4 7.52 4.67 12.58
CA ASN A 4 7.42 3.28 12.15
C ASN A 4 6.52 3.15 10.91
N LEU A 5 5.40 3.87 10.91
CA LEU A 5 4.48 3.95 9.77
C LEU A 5 5.18 4.56 8.55
N THR A 6 5.89 5.68 8.74
CA THR A 6 6.66 6.34 7.67
C THR A 6 7.72 5.42 7.08
N GLN A 7 8.45 4.66 7.90
CA GLN A 7 9.45 3.71 7.42
C GLN A 7 8.82 2.56 6.63
N ARG A 8 7.72 1.98 7.11
CA ARG A 8 7.02 0.89 6.41
C ARG A 8 6.47 1.36 5.06
N LEU A 9 5.80 2.51 5.02
CA LEU A 9 5.28 3.09 3.77
C LEU A 9 6.40 3.40 2.77
N SER A 10 7.51 3.98 3.24
CA SER A 10 8.66 4.29 2.38
C SER A 10 9.26 3.03 1.76
N LYS A 11 9.33 1.93 2.52
CA LYS A 11 9.80 0.63 2.03
C LYS A 11 8.87 0.09 0.95
N VAL A 12 7.57 0.09 1.18
CA VAL A 12 6.56 -0.38 0.21
C VAL A 12 6.64 0.42 -1.09
N VAL A 13 6.72 1.75 -1.02
CA VAL A 13 6.83 2.62 -2.20
C VAL A 13 8.12 2.34 -2.98
N LYS A 14 9.24 2.09 -2.28
CA LYS A 14 10.51 1.75 -2.92
C LYS A 14 10.45 0.41 -3.65
N THR A 15 9.82 -0.60 -3.06
CA THR A 15 9.60 -1.91 -3.70
C THR A 15 8.74 -1.77 -4.95
N LEU A 16 7.66 -1.00 -4.88
CA LEU A 16 6.78 -0.76 -6.02
C LEU A 16 7.48 0.03 -7.15
N ARG A 17 8.27 1.06 -6.82
CA ARG A 17 9.07 1.81 -7.82
C ARG A 17 10.19 0.98 -8.47
N GLY A 18 10.64 -0.09 -7.83
CA GLY A 18 11.66 -0.99 -8.39
C GLY A 18 11.10 -1.99 -9.40
N GLN A 19 9.77 -2.06 -9.56
CA GLN A 19 9.11 -2.94 -10.51
C GLN A 19 8.91 -2.18 -11.84
N ALA A 20 9.34 -2.77 -12.95
CA ALA A 20 9.19 -2.19 -14.29
C ALA A 20 7.73 -2.14 -14.79
N ARG A 21 6.81 -2.82 -14.09
CA ARG A 21 5.38 -2.80 -14.35
C ARG A 21 4.61 -3.12 -13.08
N LEU A 22 3.56 -2.35 -12.81
CA LEU A 22 2.60 -2.70 -11.77
C LEU A 22 1.68 -3.80 -12.30
N THR A 23 1.68 -4.95 -11.63
CA THR A 23 0.83 -6.10 -11.93
C THR A 23 -0.19 -6.27 -10.80
N GLU A 24 -1.30 -6.96 -11.08
CA GLU A 24 -2.32 -7.24 -10.07
C GLU A 24 -1.71 -7.89 -8.81
N ASP A 25 -0.78 -8.83 -9.02
CA ASP A 25 -0.13 -9.59 -7.95
C ASP A 25 0.77 -8.71 -7.07
N ASN A 26 1.63 -7.87 -7.67
CA ASN A 26 2.54 -7.01 -6.90
C ASN A 26 1.78 -5.89 -6.15
N ILE A 27 0.69 -5.38 -6.73
CA ILE A 27 -0.20 -4.44 -6.06
C ILE A 27 -0.89 -5.12 -4.87
N GLN A 28 -1.38 -6.35 -5.03
CA GLN A 28 -2.02 -7.08 -3.94
C GLN A 28 -1.08 -7.33 -2.77
N GLU A 29 0.15 -7.74 -3.03
CA GLU A 29 1.17 -7.96 -2.01
C GLU A 29 1.49 -6.67 -1.25
N ALA A 30 1.77 -5.57 -1.97
CA ALA A 30 2.04 -4.27 -1.37
C ALA A 30 0.85 -3.74 -0.55
N MET A 31 -0.38 -3.87 -1.05
CA MET A 31 -1.59 -3.45 -0.34
C MET A 31 -1.83 -4.23 0.95
N ARG A 32 -1.38 -5.49 1.00
CA ARG A 32 -1.44 -6.30 2.23
C ARG A 32 -0.51 -5.74 3.29
N GLU A 33 0.72 -5.36 2.94
CA GLU A 33 1.66 -4.71 3.86
C GLU A 33 1.13 -3.37 4.37
N VAL A 34 0.59 -2.53 3.48
CA VAL A 34 0.01 -1.23 3.85
C VAL A 34 -1.18 -1.40 4.79
N ARG A 35 -2.06 -2.38 4.52
CA ARG A 35 -3.19 -2.70 5.42
C ARG A 35 -2.71 -3.05 6.83
N MET A 36 -1.69 -3.88 6.96
CA MET A 36 -1.13 -4.25 8.27
C MET A 36 -0.55 -3.02 8.97
N ALA A 37 0.23 -2.21 8.27
CA ALA A 37 0.83 -1.00 8.84
C ALA A 37 -0.22 0.03 9.33
N LEU A 38 -1.34 0.17 8.62
CA LEU A 38 -2.44 1.04 9.03
C LEU A 38 -3.17 0.50 10.27
N LEU A 39 -3.41 -0.81 10.34
CA LEU A 39 -4.05 -1.42 11.51
C LEU A 39 -3.14 -1.36 12.75
N GLU A 40 -1.83 -1.58 12.58
CA GLU A 40 -0.83 -1.41 13.66
C GLU A 40 -0.74 0.03 14.18
N ALA A 41 -1.15 1.01 13.37
CA ALA A 41 -1.18 2.43 13.73
C ALA A 41 -2.54 2.89 14.28
N ASP A 42 -3.38 1.95 14.75
CA ASP A 42 -4.72 2.20 15.30
C ASP A 42 -5.69 2.91 14.32
N VAL A 43 -5.50 2.73 13.01
CA VAL A 43 -6.42 3.26 12.00
C VAL A 43 -7.69 2.41 11.93
N ALA A 44 -8.86 3.07 11.96
CA ALA A 44 -10.15 2.40 11.92
C ALA A 44 -10.33 1.56 10.64
N LEU A 45 -10.85 0.34 10.80
CA LEU A 45 -11.05 -0.61 9.70
C LEU A 45 -11.81 -0.05 8.47
N PRO A 46 -12.87 0.78 8.62
CA PRO A 46 -13.54 1.39 7.46
C PRO A 46 -12.58 2.27 6.63
N VAL A 47 -11.75 3.07 7.31
CA VAL A 47 -10.76 3.95 6.66
C VAL A 47 -9.72 3.13 5.90
N VAL A 48 -9.24 2.03 6.50
CA VAL A 48 -8.27 1.15 5.86
C VAL A 48 -8.85 0.47 4.61
N LYS A 49 -10.11 0.02 4.67
CA LYS A 49 -10.80 -0.58 3.52
C LYS A 49 -10.95 0.43 2.38
N ASP A 50 -11.44 1.63 2.67
CA ASP A 50 -11.63 2.68 1.68
C ASP A 50 -10.31 3.10 1.04
N PHE A 51 -9.25 3.24 1.84
CA PHE A 51 -7.91 3.54 1.36
C PHE A 51 -7.40 2.48 0.38
N VAL A 52 -7.45 1.20 0.76
CA VAL A 52 -6.95 0.11 -0.08
C VAL A 52 -7.74 0.00 -1.39
N ASN A 53 -9.06 0.17 -1.34
CA ASN A 53 -9.90 0.13 -2.55
C ASN A 53 -9.55 1.26 -3.52
N ARG A 54 -9.44 2.50 -3.02
CA ARG A 54 -9.05 3.66 -3.84
C ARG A 54 -7.66 3.51 -4.47
N VAL A 55 -6.71 2.91 -3.75
CA VAL A 55 -5.36 2.69 -4.27
C VAL A 55 -5.37 1.58 -5.33
N LYS A 56 -6.10 0.48 -5.12
CA LYS A 56 -6.25 -0.58 -6.14
C LYS A 56 -6.86 -0.04 -7.44
N GLU A 57 -7.96 0.72 -7.36
CA GLU A 57 -8.61 1.30 -8.53
C GLU A 57 -7.68 2.20 -9.35
N LYS A 58 -6.77 2.92 -8.69
CA LYS A 58 -5.81 3.82 -9.36
C LYS A 58 -4.58 3.09 -9.90
N ALA A 59 -4.16 2.02 -9.24
CA ALA A 59 -2.91 1.33 -9.56
C ALA A 59 -3.08 0.29 -10.67
N VAL A 60 -4.26 -0.31 -10.82
CA VAL A 60 -4.54 -1.27 -11.90
C VAL A 60 -4.51 -0.54 -13.25
N GLY A 61 -3.57 -0.91 -14.12
CA GLY A 61 -3.47 -0.37 -15.48
C GLY A 61 -2.63 0.90 -15.63
N GLN A 62 -2.00 1.41 -14.56
CA GLN A 62 -0.98 2.46 -14.69
C GLN A 62 0.38 1.82 -15.02
N GLU A 63 0.87 2.08 -16.24
CA GLU A 63 2.30 1.94 -16.56
C GLU A 63 3.05 3.10 -15.88
N VAL A 64 4.10 2.78 -15.14
CA VAL A 64 4.93 3.73 -14.37
C VAL A 64 6.38 3.59 -14.81
#